data_AF-A0A022PK78-F1
#
_entry.id   AF-A0A022PK78-F1
#
_cell.length_a   1.000
_cell.length_b   1.000
_cell.length_c   1.000
_cell.angle_alpha   90.00
_cell.angle_beta   90.00
_cell.angle_gamma   90.00
#
_symmetry.space_group_name_H-M   'P 1'
#
loop_
_entity.id
_entity.type
_entity.pdbx_description
1 polymer ?
#
loop_
_entity_poly.entity_id
_entity_poly.type
_entity_poly.pdbx_seq_one_letter_code
_entity_poly.pdbx_strand_id
1 'polypeptide(L)'
;MGIKLPKSFPEELDVDEDEEFWDAVEKDNYANIIYKTFNALNNVYGFYAAYISDLIYDEELDLFETDAGNIESCLVALAACKIEVDTKLALGHKEFKYNVIKYYEEWINIVKDKEFRAGVPLRAELLALIYDSGDDFGLEAEAESLGLNSSRIHPDIYMNELLVGMRTIHQVLPAILKKLEIDKEFQLDPSAFRIG
;
A
#
# COMPACT_ATOMS: atom_id res chain seq x y z
N MET A 1 -13.87 2.51 8.90
CA MET A 1 -14.02 3.92 8.44
C MET A 1 -14.95 4.79 9.31
N GLY A 2 -15.86 4.23 10.12
CA GLY A 2 -16.74 5.04 10.97
C GLY A 2 -17.88 5.74 10.22
N ILE A 3 -18.23 5.23 9.04
CA ILE A 3 -19.37 5.70 8.23
C ILE A 3 -20.65 5.13 8.85
N LYS A 4 -21.67 5.99 9.00
CA LYS A 4 -23.02 5.55 9.38
C LYS A 4 -23.79 5.23 8.11
N LEU A 5 -24.22 3.98 7.95
CA LEU A 5 -24.96 3.56 6.76
C LEU A 5 -26.27 4.35 6.62
N PRO A 6 -26.69 4.65 5.38
CA PRO A 6 -28.00 5.25 5.14
C PRO A 6 -29.09 4.29 5.62
N LYS A 7 -30.20 4.85 6.13
CA LYS A 7 -31.32 4.05 6.67
C LYS A 7 -32.19 3.42 5.59
N SER A 8 -32.15 3.99 4.40
CA SER A 8 -32.88 3.56 3.22
C SER A 8 -31.97 3.69 2.02
N PHE A 9 -32.30 2.96 0.96
CA PHE A 9 -31.62 3.14 -0.32
C PHE A 9 -31.86 4.57 -0.85
N PRO A 10 -30.83 5.25 -1.39
CA PRO A 10 -31.02 6.58 -1.98
C PRO A 10 -31.93 6.49 -3.20
N GLU A 11 -33.06 7.21 -3.19
CA GLU A 11 -34.01 7.23 -4.32
C GLU A 11 -33.37 7.75 -5.61
N GLU A 12 -32.36 8.61 -5.51
CA GLU A 12 -31.59 9.15 -6.64
C GLU A 12 -30.79 8.08 -7.38
N LEU A 13 -30.54 6.92 -6.75
CA LEU A 13 -29.86 5.77 -7.37
C LEU A 13 -30.85 4.71 -7.88
N ASP A 14 -32.16 4.92 -7.71
CA ASP A 14 -33.23 4.03 -8.20
C ASP A 14 -33.60 4.40 -9.65
N VAL A 15 -32.59 4.34 -10.53
CA VAL A 15 -32.68 4.65 -11.95
C VAL A 15 -32.08 3.51 -12.77
N ASP A 16 -32.45 3.42 -14.05
CA ASP A 16 -31.88 2.42 -14.96
C ASP A 16 -30.37 2.66 -15.17
N GLU A 17 -29.61 1.60 -15.44
CA GLU A 17 -28.16 1.69 -15.66
C GLU A 17 -27.83 2.37 -17.00
N ASP A 18 -27.70 3.70 -16.98
CA ASP A 18 -27.33 4.55 -18.12
C ASP A 18 -26.30 5.64 -17.72
N GLU A 19 -26.07 6.65 -18.58
CA GLU A 19 -25.17 7.77 -18.25
C GLU A 19 -25.63 8.56 -17.01
N GLU A 20 -26.94 8.68 -16.77
CA GLU A 20 -27.50 9.41 -15.63
C GLU A 20 -27.27 8.65 -14.31
N PHE A 21 -27.22 7.31 -14.36
CA PHE A 21 -26.88 6.48 -13.20
C PHE A 21 -25.45 6.75 -12.69
N TRP A 22 -24.45 6.81 -13.57
CA TRP A 22 -23.08 7.07 -13.16
C TRP A 22 -22.91 8.47 -12.57
N ASP A 23 -23.61 9.44 -13.14
CA ASP A 23 -23.74 10.79 -12.64
C ASP A 23 -24.35 10.83 -11.22
N ALA A 24 -25.35 9.98 -10.96
CA ALA A 24 -25.98 9.84 -9.64
C ALA A 24 -25.03 9.16 -8.63
N VAL A 25 -24.31 8.12 -9.05
CA VAL A 25 -23.28 7.45 -8.23
C VAL A 25 -22.19 8.42 -7.81
N GLU A 26 -21.71 9.29 -8.70
CA GLU A 26 -20.68 10.27 -8.36
C GLU A 26 -21.17 11.34 -7.36
N LYS A 27 -22.45 11.72 -7.46
CA LYS A 27 -23.07 12.74 -6.59
C LYS A 27 -23.44 12.18 -5.21
N ASP A 28 -23.82 10.90 -5.10
CA ASP A 28 -24.11 10.28 -3.81
C ASP A 28 -22.84 9.96 -3.02
N ASN A 29 -22.81 10.36 -1.76
CA ASN A 29 -21.63 10.22 -0.93
C ASN A 29 -21.26 8.76 -0.63
N TYR A 30 -22.24 7.86 -0.51
CA TYR A 30 -21.98 6.46 -0.16
C TYR A 30 -21.62 5.65 -1.40
N ALA A 31 -22.39 5.80 -2.47
CA ALA A 31 -22.15 5.12 -3.74
C ALA A 31 -20.80 5.52 -4.33
N ASN A 32 -20.45 6.81 -4.32
CA ASN A 32 -19.15 7.28 -4.79
C ASN A 32 -17.99 6.64 -3.99
N ILE A 33 -18.12 6.52 -2.66
CA ILE A 33 -17.10 5.85 -1.82
C ILE A 33 -16.96 4.37 -2.18
N ILE A 34 -18.09 3.67 -2.34
CA ILE A 34 -18.09 2.25 -2.73
C ILE A 34 -17.41 2.10 -4.09
N TYR A 35 -17.80 2.92 -5.07
CA TYR A 35 -17.25 2.91 -6.41
C TYR A 35 -15.75 3.18 -6.43
N LYS A 36 -15.29 4.23 -5.73
CA LYS A 36 -13.86 4.53 -5.59
C LYS A 36 -13.10 3.41 -4.89
N THR A 37 -13.67 2.81 -3.85
CA THR A 37 -13.05 1.67 -3.14
C THR A 37 -12.91 0.48 -4.06
N PHE A 38 -13.93 0.18 -4.87
CA PHE A 38 -13.89 -0.90 -5.87
C PHE A 38 -12.81 -0.66 -6.92
N ASN A 39 -12.70 0.56 -7.45
CA ASN A 39 -11.64 0.90 -8.41
C ASN A 39 -10.24 0.77 -7.78
N ALA A 40 -10.06 1.27 -6.55
CA ALA A 40 -8.80 1.11 -5.82
C ALA A 40 -8.47 -0.37 -5.54
N LEU A 41 -9.50 -1.20 -5.29
CA LEU A 41 -9.33 -2.63 -5.07
C LEU A 41 -8.76 -3.33 -6.30
N ASN A 42 -9.18 -2.96 -7.51
CA ASN A 42 -8.63 -3.56 -8.73
C ASN A 42 -7.11 -3.37 -8.82
N ASN A 43 -6.61 -2.18 -8.47
CA ASN A 43 -5.17 -1.89 -8.50
C ASN A 43 -4.41 -2.65 -7.41
N VAL A 44 -4.94 -2.64 -6.18
CA VAL A 44 -4.36 -3.35 -5.03
C VAL A 44 -4.34 -4.86 -5.27
N TYR A 45 -5.43 -5.41 -5.80
CA TYR A 45 -5.55 -6.82 -6.14
C TYR A 45 -4.61 -7.21 -7.28
N GLY A 46 -4.46 -6.36 -8.32
CA GLY A 46 -3.52 -6.60 -9.40
C GLY A 46 -2.09 -6.79 -8.91
N PHE A 47 -1.62 -5.90 -8.02
CA PHE A 47 -0.30 -6.03 -7.42
C PHE A 47 -0.17 -7.29 -6.55
N TYR A 48 -1.17 -7.56 -5.70
CA TYR A 48 -1.20 -8.77 -4.87
C TYR A 48 -1.09 -10.04 -5.72
N ALA A 49 -1.92 -10.14 -6.76
CA ALA A 49 -1.95 -11.31 -7.65
C ALA A 49 -0.61 -11.49 -8.38
N ALA A 50 0.03 -10.41 -8.81
CA ALA A 50 1.30 -10.45 -9.54
C ALA A 50 2.50 -10.85 -8.66
N TYR A 51 2.55 -10.37 -7.42
CA TYR A 51 3.80 -10.39 -6.64
C TYR A 51 3.72 -11.08 -5.28
N ILE A 52 2.52 -11.28 -4.72
CA ILE A 52 2.34 -11.77 -3.34
C ILE A 52 1.60 -13.11 -3.31
N SER A 53 0.61 -13.32 -4.17
CA SER A 53 -0.25 -14.51 -4.17
C SER A 53 0.57 -15.81 -4.19
N ASP A 54 1.48 -15.95 -5.15
CA ASP A 54 2.32 -17.15 -5.28
C ASP A 54 3.18 -17.40 -4.03
N LEU A 55 3.65 -16.34 -3.35
CA LEU A 55 4.44 -16.47 -2.12
C LEU A 55 3.58 -16.98 -0.95
N ILE A 56 2.34 -16.51 -0.84
CA ILE A 56 1.44 -16.91 0.24
C ILE A 56 1.11 -18.41 0.18
N TYR A 57 0.92 -18.93 -1.04
CA TYR A 57 0.56 -20.32 -1.29
C TYR A 57 1.78 -21.24 -1.49
N ASP A 58 3.00 -20.72 -1.34
CA ASP A 58 4.23 -21.53 -1.37
C ASP A 58 4.34 -22.34 -0.07
N GLU A 59 4.23 -23.68 -0.19
CA GLU A 59 4.31 -24.62 0.93
C GLU A 59 5.67 -24.54 1.66
N GLU A 60 6.75 -24.14 0.98
CA GLU A 60 8.08 -24.03 1.60
C GLU A 60 8.18 -22.79 2.50
N LEU A 61 7.45 -21.72 2.17
CA LEU A 61 7.46 -20.47 2.94
C LEU A 61 6.54 -20.53 4.17
N ASP A 62 5.54 -21.42 4.14
CA ASP A 62 4.57 -21.62 5.24
C ASP A 62 4.02 -20.28 5.73
N LEU A 63 3.57 -19.44 4.78
CA LEU A 63 3.08 -18.09 5.02
C LEU A 63 1.57 -18.06 5.33
N PHE A 64 0.81 -18.99 4.74
CA PHE A 64 -0.63 -19.10 4.93
C PHE A 64 -1.04 -19.28 6.39
N GLU A 65 -0.24 -20.02 7.18
CA GLU A 65 -0.48 -20.27 8.61
C GLU A 65 0.01 -19.12 9.52
N THR A 66 0.51 -18.03 8.94
CA THR A 66 0.95 -16.84 9.68
C THR A 66 -0.04 -15.69 9.51
N ASP A 67 0.20 -14.58 10.20
CA ASP A 67 -0.61 -13.37 10.02
C ASP A 67 -0.60 -12.84 8.56
N ALA A 68 0.41 -13.19 7.76
CA ALA A 68 0.47 -12.85 6.33
C ALA A 68 -0.65 -13.51 5.51
N GLY A 69 -1.22 -14.64 5.96
CA GLY A 69 -2.39 -15.27 5.33
C GLY A 69 -3.63 -14.36 5.29
N ASN A 70 -3.67 -13.30 6.11
CA ASN A 70 -4.78 -12.35 6.13
C ASN A 70 -4.75 -11.35 4.96
N ILE A 71 -3.63 -11.22 4.23
CA ILE A 71 -3.43 -10.18 3.21
C ILE A 71 -4.56 -10.18 2.18
N GLU A 72 -4.85 -11.32 1.55
CA GLU A 72 -5.88 -11.42 0.49
C GLU A 72 -7.27 -11.02 1.01
N SER A 73 -7.68 -11.61 2.13
CA SER A 73 -9.00 -11.38 2.74
C SER A 73 -9.22 -9.92 3.16
N CYS A 74 -8.15 -9.18 3.41
CA CYS A 74 -8.19 -7.80 3.89
C CYS A 74 -7.96 -6.75 2.79
N LEU A 75 -7.87 -7.12 1.51
CA LEU A 75 -7.53 -6.17 0.43
C LEU A 75 -8.54 -5.03 0.30
N VAL A 76 -9.83 -5.30 0.55
CA VAL A 76 -10.88 -4.27 0.54
C VAL A 76 -10.61 -3.18 1.60
N ALA A 77 -10.12 -3.57 2.78
CA ALA A 77 -9.80 -2.61 3.83
C ALA A 77 -8.61 -1.72 3.43
N LEU A 78 -7.61 -2.30 2.75
CA LEU A 78 -6.48 -1.54 2.21
C LEU A 78 -6.91 -0.61 1.08
N ALA A 79 -7.73 -1.08 0.14
CA ALA A 79 -8.30 -0.26 -0.94
C ALA A 79 -9.06 0.95 -0.40
N ALA A 80 -9.86 0.76 0.67
CA ALA A 80 -10.55 1.84 1.35
C ALA A 80 -9.61 2.88 1.99
N CYS A 81 -8.34 2.54 2.24
CA CYS A 81 -7.32 3.47 2.74
C CYS A 81 -6.63 4.28 1.64
N LYS A 82 -6.77 3.87 0.37
CA LYS A 82 -6.18 4.51 -0.81
C LYS A 82 -7.05 5.64 -1.38
N ILE A 83 -8.33 5.69 -1.01
CA ILE A 83 -9.25 6.70 -1.51
C ILE A 83 -9.30 7.94 -0.60
N GLU A 84 -9.60 9.10 -1.19
CA GLU A 84 -9.94 10.30 -0.43
C GLU A 84 -11.41 10.28 -0.01
N VAL A 85 -11.66 10.60 1.26
CA VAL A 85 -13.00 10.56 1.86
C VAL A 85 -13.24 11.80 2.71
N ASP A 86 -14.44 12.37 2.63
CA ASP A 86 -14.83 13.47 3.51
C ASP A 86 -14.85 12.98 4.97
N THR A 87 -13.97 13.59 5.78
CA THR A 87 -13.85 13.34 7.22
C THR A 87 -15.15 13.58 8.00
N LYS A 88 -16.10 14.38 7.48
CA LYS A 88 -17.41 14.57 8.10
C LYS A 88 -18.28 13.32 8.02
N LEU A 89 -18.14 12.55 6.94
CA LEU A 89 -18.87 11.31 6.72
C LEU A 89 -18.17 10.11 7.35
N ALA A 90 -16.84 10.08 7.28
CA ALA A 90 -16.01 8.99 7.77
C ALA A 90 -15.14 9.45 8.95
N LEU A 91 -15.78 9.73 10.09
CA LEU A 91 -15.13 10.28 11.29
C LEU A 91 -14.00 9.38 11.83
N GLY A 92 -14.11 8.07 11.63
CA GLY A 92 -13.11 7.08 12.04
C GLY A 92 -12.12 6.71 10.92
N HIS A 93 -12.09 7.44 9.80
CA HIS A 93 -11.26 7.07 8.65
C HIS A 93 -9.76 7.14 8.97
N LYS A 94 -9.31 8.15 9.73
CA LYS A 94 -7.89 8.30 10.10
C LYS A 94 -7.38 7.12 10.93
N GLU A 95 -8.11 6.77 11.99
CA GLU A 95 -7.77 5.65 12.87
C GLU A 95 -7.85 4.31 12.12
N PHE A 96 -8.90 4.13 11.32
CA PHE A 96 -9.04 2.97 10.43
C PHE A 96 -7.82 2.82 9.51
N LYS A 97 -7.44 3.90 8.82
CA LYS A 97 -6.29 3.91 7.92
C LYS A 97 -4.98 3.59 8.63
N TYR A 98 -4.75 4.20 9.79
CA TYR A 98 -3.57 3.92 10.61
C TYR A 98 -3.48 2.43 10.99
N ASN A 99 -4.58 1.85 11.48
CA ASN A 99 -4.59 0.45 11.90
C ASN A 99 -4.38 -0.51 10.72
N VAL A 100 -5.07 -0.28 9.60
CA VAL A 100 -4.93 -1.11 8.39
C VAL A 100 -3.50 -1.04 7.85
N ILE A 101 -2.91 0.15 7.73
CA ILE A 101 -1.52 0.32 7.27
C ILE A 101 -0.58 -0.46 8.18
N LYS A 102 -0.73 -0.31 9.50
CA LYS A 102 0.12 -1.01 10.47
C LYS A 102 0.03 -2.54 10.33
N TYR A 103 -1.18 -3.09 10.20
CA TYR A 103 -1.35 -4.53 10.00
C TYR A 103 -0.67 -5.01 8.72
N TYR A 104 -0.85 -4.27 7.61
CA TYR A 104 -0.20 -4.63 6.35
C TYR A 104 1.32 -4.51 6.41
N GLU A 105 1.86 -3.51 7.10
CA GLU A 105 3.32 -3.40 7.31
C GLU A 105 3.84 -4.64 8.04
N GLU A 106 3.16 -5.07 9.10
CA GLU A 106 3.53 -6.28 9.85
C GLU A 106 3.46 -7.53 8.96
N TRP A 107 2.37 -7.71 8.21
CA TRP A 107 2.16 -8.87 7.34
C TRP A 107 3.14 -8.94 6.18
N ILE A 108 3.41 -7.82 5.51
CA ILE A 108 4.37 -7.76 4.40
C ILE A 108 5.79 -8.02 4.92
N ASN A 109 6.14 -7.53 6.11
CA ASN A 109 7.46 -7.83 6.69
C ASN A 109 7.63 -9.32 7.03
N ILE A 110 6.55 -10.04 7.39
CA ILE A 110 6.60 -11.50 7.55
C ILE A 110 6.92 -12.17 6.20
N VAL A 111 6.26 -11.74 5.12
CA VAL A 111 6.55 -12.23 3.76
C VAL A 111 8.01 -11.98 3.39
N LYS A 112 8.50 -10.74 3.53
CA LYS A 112 9.89 -10.36 3.21
C LYS A 112 10.92 -11.16 4.04
N ASP A 113 10.66 -11.42 5.32
CA ASP A 113 11.56 -12.20 6.18
C ASP A 113 11.60 -13.69 5.81
N LYS A 114 10.45 -14.32 5.56
CA LYS A 114 10.38 -15.74 5.15
C LYS A 114 11.07 -15.97 3.81
N GLU A 115 10.79 -15.09 2.86
CA GLU A 115 11.34 -15.13 1.51
C GLU A 115 12.88 -14.96 1.51
N PHE A 116 13.37 -13.97 2.26
CA PHE A 116 14.80 -13.76 2.47
C PHE A 116 15.50 -14.97 3.09
N ARG A 117 14.89 -15.61 4.10
CA ARG A 117 15.46 -16.82 4.75
C ARG A 117 15.47 -18.03 3.85
N ALA A 118 14.50 -18.15 2.95
CA ALA A 118 14.44 -19.22 1.96
C ALA A 118 15.41 -18.98 0.78
N GLY A 119 16.00 -17.79 0.66
CA GLY A 119 16.87 -17.43 -0.46
C GLY A 119 16.11 -17.29 -1.78
N VAL A 120 14.80 -17.11 -1.70
CA VAL A 120 13.96 -16.74 -2.84
C VAL A 120 14.22 -15.25 -3.12
N PRO A 121 14.20 -14.80 -4.39
CA PRO A 121 14.34 -13.40 -4.70
C PRO A 121 13.01 -12.64 -4.91
N LEU A 122 12.81 -11.54 -4.17
CA LEU A 122 11.69 -10.64 -4.45
C LEU A 122 11.74 -10.12 -5.88
N ARG A 123 10.55 -10.07 -6.51
CA ARG A 123 10.34 -9.56 -7.87
C ARG A 123 9.84 -8.11 -7.90
N ALA A 124 9.36 -7.60 -6.77
CA ALA A 124 8.89 -6.22 -6.61
C ALA A 124 9.12 -5.73 -5.17
N GLU A 125 9.03 -4.41 -4.96
CA GLU A 125 9.00 -3.85 -3.61
C GLU A 125 7.62 -4.05 -2.99
N LEU A 126 7.47 -5.05 -2.12
CA LEU A 126 6.16 -5.40 -1.58
C LEU A 126 5.52 -4.28 -0.74
N LEU A 127 6.31 -3.44 -0.05
CA LEU A 127 5.78 -2.30 0.70
C LEU A 127 5.19 -1.22 -0.20
N ALA A 128 5.49 -1.22 -1.50
CA ALA A 128 4.83 -0.37 -2.48
C ALA A 128 3.31 -0.51 -2.35
N LEU A 129 2.79 -1.73 -2.16
CA LEU A 129 1.36 -2.01 -1.95
C LEU A 129 0.70 -1.07 -0.94
N ILE A 130 1.44 -0.67 0.11
CA ILE A 130 0.99 0.21 1.19
C ILE A 130 1.20 1.69 0.86
N TYR A 131 2.39 2.05 0.37
CA TYR A 131 2.81 3.45 0.31
C TYR A 131 2.62 4.13 -1.05
N ASP A 132 2.63 3.37 -2.14
CA ASP A 132 2.54 3.94 -3.48
C ASP A 132 1.10 4.31 -3.84
N SER A 133 1.00 5.16 -4.88
CA SER A 133 -0.26 5.68 -5.38
C SER A 133 -0.95 4.67 -6.30
N GLY A 134 -2.29 4.74 -6.38
CA GLY A 134 -3.12 3.75 -7.08
C GLY A 134 -2.75 3.52 -8.55
N ASP A 135 -2.28 4.55 -9.25
CA ASP A 135 -2.02 4.52 -10.69
C ASP A 135 -0.68 3.84 -11.03
N ASP A 136 0.29 3.87 -10.12
CA ASP A 136 1.60 3.26 -10.31
C ASP A 136 1.53 1.71 -10.23
N PHE A 137 0.60 1.17 -9.43
CA PHE A 137 0.40 -0.28 -9.27
C PHE A 137 -0.11 -0.98 -10.52
N GLY A 138 -1.07 -0.35 -11.21
CA GLY A 138 -1.72 -0.95 -12.36
C GLY A 138 -0.71 -1.24 -13.47
N LEU A 139 0.18 -0.28 -13.74
CA LEU A 139 1.22 -0.41 -14.75
C LEU A 139 2.27 -1.47 -14.39
N GLU A 140 2.68 -1.53 -13.12
CA GLU A 140 3.70 -2.50 -12.69
C GLU A 140 3.15 -3.93 -12.64
N ALA A 141 1.94 -4.11 -12.11
CA ALA A 141 1.25 -5.40 -12.11
C ALA A 141 0.90 -5.88 -13.52
N GLU A 142 0.45 -4.98 -14.40
CA GLU A 142 0.20 -5.29 -15.81
C GLU A 142 1.51 -5.68 -16.52
N ALA A 143 2.60 -4.97 -16.26
CA ALA A 143 3.91 -5.30 -16.82
C ALA A 143 4.40 -6.69 -16.37
N GLU A 144 4.18 -7.09 -15.11
CA GLU A 144 4.49 -8.47 -14.66
C GLU A 144 3.58 -9.51 -15.30
N SER A 145 2.27 -9.25 -15.36
CA SER A 145 1.30 -10.15 -16.01
C SER A 145 1.61 -10.38 -17.48
N LEU A 146 2.14 -9.36 -18.16
CA LEU A 146 2.64 -9.45 -19.55
C LEU A 146 4.07 -10.02 -19.66
N GLY A 147 4.70 -10.39 -18.55
CA GLY A 147 6.04 -10.98 -18.49
C GLY A 147 7.19 -10.01 -18.75
N LEU A 148 6.94 -8.69 -18.75
CA LEU A 148 7.95 -7.67 -19.01
C LEU A 148 8.95 -7.52 -17.85
N ASN A 149 8.53 -7.84 -16.62
CA ASN A 149 9.31 -7.68 -15.39
C ASN A 149 9.94 -8.99 -14.88
N SER A 150 9.79 -10.12 -15.59
CA SER A 150 10.20 -11.46 -15.14
C SER A 150 11.71 -11.66 -14.90
N SER A 151 12.54 -10.69 -15.31
CA SER A 151 14.01 -10.71 -15.14
C SER A 151 14.54 -9.78 -14.04
N ARG A 152 13.67 -9.01 -13.37
CA ARG A 152 14.06 -8.17 -12.22
C ARG A 152 14.15 -9.02 -10.96
N ILE A 153 15.32 -9.03 -10.32
CA ILE A 153 15.62 -9.91 -9.17
C ILE A 153 16.25 -9.09 -8.03
N HIS A 154 15.87 -9.45 -6.81
CA HIS A 154 16.36 -9.16 -5.44
C HIS A 154 17.64 -8.31 -5.23
N PRO A 155 18.84 -8.50 -5.83
CA PRO A 155 19.98 -7.61 -5.51
C PRO A 155 19.70 -6.12 -5.77
N ASP A 156 18.93 -5.81 -6.80
CA ASP A 156 18.64 -4.43 -7.19
C ASP A 156 17.51 -3.82 -6.35
N ILE A 157 16.56 -4.62 -5.86
CA ILE A 157 15.39 -4.13 -5.11
C ILE A 157 15.80 -3.69 -3.70
N TYR A 158 16.42 -4.57 -2.91
CA TYR A 158 16.86 -4.25 -1.55
C TYR A 158 17.92 -3.15 -1.55
N MET A 159 18.84 -3.15 -2.53
CA MET A 159 19.81 -2.08 -2.67
C MET A 159 19.14 -0.77 -3.08
N ASN A 160 18.14 -0.81 -3.96
CA ASN A 160 17.35 0.37 -4.28
C ASN A 160 16.60 0.90 -3.05
N GLU A 161 16.00 0.05 -2.21
CA GLU A 161 15.35 0.46 -0.95
C GLU A 161 16.34 1.20 -0.03
N LEU A 162 17.52 0.61 0.21
CA LEU A 162 18.57 1.23 1.02
C LEU A 162 19.00 2.58 0.43
N LEU A 163 19.19 2.65 -0.88
CA LEU A 163 19.61 3.87 -1.58
C LEU A 163 18.51 4.94 -1.59
N VAL A 164 17.24 4.56 -1.72
CA VAL A 164 16.09 5.47 -1.65
C VAL A 164 15.94 5.99 -0.22
N GLY A 165 16.00 5.12 0.78
CA GLY A 165 15.97 5.50 2.20
C GLY A 165 17.10 6.48 2.54
N MET A 166 18.34 6.18 2.13
CA MET A 166 19.47 7.09 2.28
C MET A 166 19.24 8.44 1.58
N ARG A 167 18.76 8.43 0.33
CA ARG A 167 18.45 9.66 -0.43
C ARG A 167 17.38 10.50 0.28
N THR A 168 16.31 9.88 0.77
CA THR A 168 15.24 10.56 1.49
C THR A 168 15.76 11.17 2.79
N ILE A 169 16.55 10.43 3.58
CA ILE A 169 17.18 10.95 4.80
C ILE A 169 18.09 12.13 4.47
N HIS A 170 18.90 12.03 3.41
CA HIS A 170 19.76 13.12 2.96
C HIS A 170 19.01 14.38 2.52
N GLN A 171 17.75 14.28 2.10
CA GLN A 171 16.93 15.44 1.73
C GLN A 171 16.15 16.01 2.92
N VAL A 172 15.54 15.14 3.72
CA VAL A 172 14.65 15.53 4.81
C VAL A 172 15.42 15.98 6.04
N LEU A 173 16.50 15.29 6.41
CA LEU A 173 17.26 15.58 7.62
C LEU A 173 17.84 17.01 7.62
N PRO A 174 18.46 17.52 6.53
CA PRO A 174 18.89 18.92 6.48
C PRO A 174 17.74 19.93 6.61
N ALA A 175 16.57 19.63 6.03
CA ALA A 175 15.40 20.49 6.15
C ALA A 175 14.88 20.55 7.60
N ILE A 176 14.91 19.41 8.31
CA ILE A 176 14.57 19.33 9.74
C ILE A 176 15.60 20.11 10.58
N LEU A 177 16.90 19.87 10.39
CA LEU A 177 17.98 20.55 11.12
C LEU A 177 17.89 22.08 10.97
N LYS A 178 17.62 22.56 9.76
CA LYS A 178 17.43 23.99 9.48
C LYS A 178 16.19 24.56 10.18
N LYS A 179 15.10 23.79 10.26
CA LYS A 179 13.87 24.23 10.93
C LYS A 179 14.00 24.26 12.46
N LEU A 180 14.90 23.45 13.00
CA LEU A 180 15.26 23.41 14.41
C LEU A 180 16.42 24.36 14.76
N GLU A 181 16.96 25.10 13.78
CA GLU A 181 18.07 26.05 13.92
C GLU A 181 19.38 25.43 14.47
N ILE A 182 19.58 24.12 14.28
CA ILE A 182 20.77 23.37 14.73
C ILE A 182 21.69 22.92 13.58
N ASP A 183 21.40 23.36 12.36
CA ASP A 183 22.16 22.99 11.14
C ASP A 183 23.64 23.39 11.19
N LYS A 184 23.99 24.39 12.01
CA LYS A 184 25.38 24.84 12.20
C LYS A 184 26.12 24.12 13.33
N GLU A 185 25.39 23.52 14.25
CA GLU A 185 25.94 22.85 15.43
C GLU A 185 26.08 21.34 15.22
N PHE A 186 25.18 20.76 14.41
CA PHE A 186 25.21 19.34 14.11
C PHE A 186 26.43 18.97 13.27
N GLN A 187 27.30 18.13 13.82
CA GLN A 187 28.38 17.48 13.10
C GLN A 187 28.22 15.96 13.18
N LEU A 188 28.27 15.31 12.02
CA LEU A 188 28.28 13.86 11.95
C LEU A 188 29.62 13.34 12.51
N ASP A 189 29.57 12.51 13.54
CA ASP A 189 30.74 11.80 14.06
C ASP A 189 30.95 10.49 13.28
N PRO A 190 31.94 10.38 12.38
CA PRO A 190 32.15 9.18 11.58
C PRO A 190 32.70 8.00 12.39
N SER A 191 33.20 8.25 13.60
CA SER A 191 33.80 7.20 14.45
C SER A 191 32.74 6.26 15.02
N ALA A 192 31.50 6.74 15.20
CA ALA A 192 30.36 5.94 15.66
C ALA A 192 29.87 4.89 14.64
N PHE A 193 30.31 4.98 13.37
CA PHE A 193 29.85 4.12 12.28
C PHE A 193 30.92 3.12 11.81
N ARG A 194 32.06 3.05 12.49
CA ARG A 194 33.09 2.04 12.21
C ARG A 194 32.79 0.79 13.03
N ILE A 195 32.52 -0.31 12.35
CA ILE A 195 32.51 -1.64 12.97
C ILE A 195 33.97 -1.99 13.29
N GLY A 196 34.27 -2.17 14.58
CA GLY A 196 35.56 -2.67 15.07
C GLY A 196 35.63 -4.18 15.02
#